data_AF-A0A0D2EZD7-F1
#
_entry.id   AF-A0A0D2EZD7-F1
#
_cell.length_a   1.000
_cell.length_b   1.000
_cell.length_c   1.000
_cell.angle_alpha   90.00
_cell.angle_beta   90.00
_cell.angle_gamma   90.00
#
_symmetry.space_group_name_H-M   'P 1'
#
loop_
_entity.id
_entity.type
_entity.pdbx_description
1 polymer ?
#
loop_
_entity_poly.entity_id
_entity_poly.type
_entity_poly.pdbx_seq_one_letter_code
_entity_poly.pdbx_strand_id
1 'polypeptide(L)'
;MPIIDKDVPEAISIPSATLRKFSGSRVDPYTRYVAYRLFRDLNISVQGQRNINNALSNLPVHVSVAPGEKLSFGWGLSNVIRDQAVHEGSYEHLAMMIALGESFHEPYGARVLMALANAAAGPEDVTPHFGQWKAALHGCNGIFATSDFGLLVEDYLQIDPYPILYPGARVKSIDDVFPPSMIAEALQALMRVTKGEEKQVTLVGSAIISWFAAIAEWLCDLRIVVYQKDGKELRVTHPDQQPQVTLVFVPETGIKASFEPWKPTEPAVEDLSLIDRTYSATLHTARFGGRVAWQSLLPRVFGKSFHHLDHDESKAFGTMIGSAARMFEGLAHGKGHEEHGQLVSVQNQSNTDSYGAGLIETITNWLPELRRFQGRMERSLKLSHEDASASYVENLNKIRRACHCGICTSKDEVEKDKEGVPPGHGYCLAVLVETVISLGLALARMAVSARLFPTRSGIYSFYQSQVSRRMAARGLHWTMHFKLVYGNVWNAPDAVRLQNSVQIFAGSRPEKDLPENLVALSHEGCCAYFMDLEKRMKSSSDRSQVRLIRVVPGGINVGEKVFDRACMGNVAEADPDDPWEDITYEHLPEPLFFK
;
A
#
# COMPACT_ATOMS: atom_id res chain seq x y z
N MET A 1 5.74 20.39 -26.92
CA MET A 1 5.18 20.05 -28.25
C MET A 1 3.67 20.09 -28.08
N PRO A 2 2.92 20.78 -28.95
CA PRO A 2 1.48 20.83 -28.81
C PRO A 2 0.91 19.41 -28.83
N ILE A 3 -0.09 19.17 -27.99
CA ILE A 3 -0.82 17.91 -27.84
C ILE A 3 -1.53 17.59 -29.16
N ILE A 4 -2.05 18.63 -29.83
CA ILE A 4 -2.61 18.59 -31.17
C ILE A 4 -1.64 19.29 -32.13
N ASP A 5 -0.94 18.53 -32.97
CA ASP A 5 -0.15 19.07 -34.09
C ASP A 5 -0.83 18.77 -35.44
N LYS A 6 -0.32 19.32 -36.55
CA LYS A 6 -0.86 19.13 -37.91
C LYS A 6 -0.90 17.68 -38.38
N ASP A 7 -0.12 16.80 -37.76
CA ASP A 7 -0.02 15.37 -38.03
C ASP A 7 -1.08 14.55 -37.27
N VAL A 8 -1.95 15.19 -36.47
CA VAL A 8 -3.05 14.51 -35.78
C VAL A 8 -4.21 14.29 -36.75
N PRO A 9 -4.69 13.04 -36.91
CA PRO A 9 -5.85 12.76 -37.74
C PRO A 9 -7.08 13.54 -37.26
N GLU A 10 -7.82 14.15 -38.18
CA GLU A 10 -9.08 14.85 -37.89
C GLU A 10 -10.12 13.90 -37.27
N ALA A 11 -10.02 12.59 -37.55
CA ALA A 11 -10.85 11.55 -36.95
C ALA A 11 -10.02 10.30 -36.59
N ILE A 12 -10.35 9.70 -35.45
CA ILE A 12 -9.80 8.41 -35.01
C ILE A 12 -10.95 7.41 -34.93
N SER A 13 -10.83 6.28 -35.63
CA SER A 13 -11.82 5.20 -35.57
C SER A 13 -11.50 4.27 -34.39
N ILE A 14 -12.51 3.99 -33.55
CA ILE A 14 -12.40 3.04 -32.44
C ILE A 14 -13.46 1.95 -32.64
N PRO A 15 -13.07 0.65 -32.65
CA PRO A 15 -14.04 -0.44 -32.70
C PRO A 15 -15.05 -0.35 -31.56
N SER A 16 -16.32 -0.66 -31.86
CA SER A 16 -17.41 -0.58 -30.86
C SER A 16 -17.11 -1.41 -29.60
N ALA A 17 -16.53 -2.60 -29.77
CA ALA A 17 -16.12 -3.44 -28.65
C ALA A 17 -15.08 -2.76 -27.74
N THR A 18 -14.09 -2.09 -28.31
CA THR A 18 -13.07 -1.35 -27.55
C THR A 18 -13.68 -0.13 -26.87
N LEU A 19 -14.58 0.60 -27.55
CA LEU A 19 -15.28 1.75 -26.97
C LEU A 19 -16.11 1.36 -25.75
N ARG A 20 -16.82 0.23 -25.79
CA ARG A 20 -17.58 -0.24 -24.61
C ARG A 20 -16.68 -0.59 -23.43
N LYS A 21 -15.49 -1.16 -23.66
CA LYS A 21 -14.51 -1.42 -22.60
C LYS A 21 -13.97 -0.13 -21.97
N PHE A 22 -13.68 0.89 -22.78
CA PHE A 22 -13.33 2.23 -22.29
C PHE A 22 -14.43 2.79 -21.39
N SER A 23 -15.67 2.76 -21.88
CA SER A 23 -16.84 3.22 -21.12
C SER A 23 -17.03 2.44 -19.81
N GLY A 24 -16.94 1.11 -19.84
CA GLY A 24 -17.10 0.25 -18.67
C GLY A 24 -15.97 0.40 -17.64
N SER A 25 -14.76 0.71 -18.09
CA SER A 25 -13.63 1.02 -17.19
C SER A 25 -13.60 2.50 -16.78
N ARG A 26 -14.59 3.30 -17.20
CA ARG A 26 -14.68 4.76 -17.00
C ARG A 26 -13.44 5.52 -17.50
N VAL A 27 -12.74 4.96 -18.49
CA VAL A 27 -11.55 5.57 -19.09
C VAL A 27 -11.97 6.32 -20.35
N ASP A 28 -11.75 7.62 -20.35
CA ASP A 28 -12.00 8.47 -21.51
C ASP A 28 -10.95 8.23 -22.61
N PRO A 29 -11.35 7.87 -23.85
CA PRO A 29 -10.40 7.57 -24.93
C PRO A 29 -9.49 8.75 -25.29
N TYR A 30 -9.99 9.98 -25.19
CA TYR A 30 -9.19 11.18 -25.46
C TYR A 30 -8.07 11.36 -24.42
N THR A 31 -8.37 11.12 -23.15
CA THR A 31 -7.38 11.15 -22.06
C THR A 31 -6.25 10.14 -22.30
N ARG A 32 -6.58 8.92 -22.75
CA ARG A 32 -5.55 7.95 -23.17
C ARG A 32 -4.71 8.50 -24.32
N TYR A 33 -5.34 9.08 -25.33
CA TYR A 33 -4.61 9.65 -26.48
C TYR A 33 -3.63 10.76 -26.05
N VAL A 34 -4.07 11.66 -25.17
CA VAL A 34 -3.20 12.69 -24.60
C VAL A 34 -2.04 12.04 -23.82
N ALA A 35 -2.30 11.02 -23.01
CA ALA A 35 -1.24 10.28 -22.31
C ALA A 35 -0.22 9.66 -23.29
N TYR A 36 -0.69 9.01 -24.37
CA TYR A 36 0.16 8.50 -25.44
C TYR A 36 1.06 9.60 -26.01
N ARG A 37 0.52 10.79 -26.31
CA ARG A 37 1.32 11.91 -26.82
C ARG A 37 2.34 12.42 -25.80
N LEU A 38 1.97 12.49 -24.52
CA LEU A 38 2.85 12.95 -23.45
C LEU A 38 4.06 12.04 -23.24
N PHE A 39 3.89 10.73 -23.42
CA PHE A 39 4.92 9.73 -23.11
C PHE A 39 5.54 9.07 -24.34
N ARG A 40 5.18 9.46 -25.57
CA ARG A 40 5.75 8.91 -26.82
C ARG A 40 7.28 8.96 -26.87
N ASP A 41 7.86 9.95 -26.21
CA ASP A 41 9.30 10.19 -26.17
C ASP A 41 10.03 9.39 -25.07
N LEU A 42 9.30 8.64 -24.24
CA LEU A 42 9.88 7.75 -23.24
C LEU A 42 10.36 6.48 -23.92
N ASN A 43 11.66 6.21 -23.95
CA ASN A 43 12.15 4.97 -24.56
C ASN A 43 12.17 3.82 -23.55
N ILE A 44 11.19 2.91 -23.64
CA ILE A 44 11.19 1.67 -22.83
C ILE A 44 12.17 0.67 -23.45
N SER A 45 13.11 0.19 -22.63
CA SER A 45 14.12 -0.78 -23.06
C SER A 45 13.52 -2.16 -23.36
N VAL A 46 14.29 -3.03 -24.01
CA VAL A 46 13.88 -4.44 -24.22
C VAL A 46 13.58 -5.14 -22.89
N GLN A 47 14.37 -4.84 -21.85
CA GLN A 47 14.12 -5.39 -20.52
C GLN A 47 12.84 -4.80 -19.89
N GLY A 48 12.61 -3.49 -20.04
CA GLY A 48 11.38 -2.84 -19.60
C GLY A 48 10.13 -3.41 -20.28
N GLN A 49 10.19 -3.67 -21.59
CA GLN A 49 9.09 -4.31 -22.33
C GLN A 49 8.81 -5.73 -21.80
N ARG A 50 9.85 -6.52 -21.51
CA ARG A 50 9.69 -7.84 -20.87
C ARG A 50 9.04 -7.73 -19.50
N ASN A 51 9.49 -6.77 -18.69
CA ASN A 51 8.94 -6.51 -17.37
C ASN A 51 7.43 -6.18 -17.43
N ILE A 52 7.03 -5.30 -18.34
CA ILE A 52 5.62 -4.91 -18.56
C ILE A 52 4.80 -6.10 -19.06
N ASN A 53 5.29 -6.82 -20.08
CA ASN A 53 4.61 -7.98 -20.64
C ASN A 53 4.41 -9.08 -19.60
N ASN A 54 5.40 -9.31 -18.75
CA ASN A 54 5.30 -10.25 -17.63
C ASN A 54 4.26 -9.80 -16.60
N ALA A 55 4.18 -8.50 -16.29
CA ALA A 55 3.16 -7.98 -15.37
C ALA A 55 1.73 -8.15 -15.95
N LEU A 56 1.52 -7.76 -17.22
CA LEU A 56 0.23 -7.87 -17.90
C LEU A 56 -0.23 -9.33 -18.10
N SER A 57 0.71 -10.24 -18.38
CA SER A 57 0.39 -11.66 -18.63
C SER A 57 0.00 -12.41 -17.35
N ASN A 58 0.46 -11.95 -16.18
CA ASN A 58 0.25 -12.61 -14.89
C ASN A 58 -0.86 -11.95 -14.04
N LEU A 59 -1.68 -11.08 -14.63
CA LEU A 59 -2.74 -10.40 -13.89
C LEU A 59 -3.80 -11.40 -13.37
N PRO A 60 -3.99 -11.50 -12.03
CA PRO A 60 -4.87 -12.50 -11.44
C PRO A 60 -6.34 -12.16 -11.69
N VAL A 61 -7.14 -13.20 -11.88
CA VAL A 61 -8.59 -13.11 -12.07
C VAL A 61 -9.27 -14.24 -11.32
N HIS A 62 -10.21 -13.88 -10.47
CA HIS A 62 -11.06 -14.83 -9.76
C HIS A 62 -12.49 -14.65 -10.23
N VAL A 63 -13.15 -15.73 -10.63
CA VAL A 63 -14.46 -15.65 -11.29
C VAL A 63 -15.52 -16.27 -10.37
N SER A 64 -16.61 -15.54 -10.17
CA SER A 64 -17.85 -16.09 -9.66
C SER A 64 -18.65 -16.69 -10.84
N VAL A 65 -19.18 -17.89 -10.69
CA VAL A 65 -19.70 -18.67 -11.83
C VAL A 65 -21.24 -18.63 -11.88
N ALA A 66 -21.78 -17.92 -12.87
CA ALA A 66 -23.13 -18.10 -13.44
C ALA A 66 -23.12 -17.77 -14.95
N PRO A 67 -24.08 -18.25 -15.76
CA PRO A 67 -24.14 -17.97 -17.20
C PRO A 67 -24.45 -16.49 -17.47
N GLY A 68 -23.90 -15.93 -18.56
CA GLY A 68 -24.31 -14.61 -19.09
C GLY A 68 -23.54 -13.40 -18.56
N GLU A 69 -23.34 -13.28 -17.25
CA GLU A 69 -22.71 -12.10 -16.63
C GLU A 69 -21.66 -12.53 -15.59
N LYS A 70 -20.38 -12.53 -16.01
CA LYS A 70 -19.28 -13.05 -15.20
C LYS A 70 -18.82 -11.99 -14.21
N LEU A 71 -19.33 -12.04 -12.98
CA LEU A 71 -18.69 -11.35 -11.85
C LEU A 71 -17.26 -11.89 -11.68
N SER A 72 -16.29 -10.98 -11.67
CA SER A 72 -14.90 -11.34 -11.44
C SER A 72 -14.16 -10.30 -10.60
N PHE A 73 -13.22 -10.79 -9.81
CA PHE A 73 -12.37 -10.00 -8.93
C PHE A 73 -10.93 -10.02 -9.45
N GLY A 74 -10.28 -8.86 -9.39
CA GLY A 74 -8.97 -8.61 -9.96
C GLY A 74 -9.08 -8.02 -11.37
N TRP A 75 -8.31 -8.54 -12.32
CA TRP A 75 -8.22 -7.99 -13.68
C TRP A 75 -9.13 -8.72 -14.66
N GLY A 76 -10.43 -8.42 -14.60
CA GLY A 76 -11.48 -9.07 -15.39
C GLY A 76 -11.12 -9.29 -16.86
N LEU A 77 -11.62 -10.38 -17.45
CA LEU A 77 -11.25 -10.79 -18.82
C LEU A 77 -11.67 -9.79 -19.91
N SER A 78 -12.71 -9.01 -19.64
CA SER A 78 -13.22 -7.97 -20.55
C SER A 78 -12.70 -6.57 -20.23
N ASN A 79 -11.79 -6.42 -19.27
CA ASN A 79 -11.22 -5.13 -18.91
C ASN A 79 -10.48 -4.49 -20.11
N VAL A 80 -10.55 -3.16 -20.22
CA VAL A 80 -9.92 -2.39 -21.31
C VAL A 80 -8.43 -2.68 -21.44
N ILE A 81 -7.73 -2.97 -20.33
CA ILE A 81 -6.31 -3.29 -20.35
C ILE A 81 -5.97 -4.60 -21.04
N ARG A 82 -6.94 -5.47 -21.31
CA ARG A 82 -6.69 -6.71 -22.07
C ARG A 82 -6.96 -6.54 -23.57
N ASP A 83 -7.41 -5.36 -24.00
CA ASP A 83 -7.68 -5.08 -25.41
C ASP A 83 -6.39 -4.80 -26.18
N GLN A 84 -6.15 -5.51 -27.29
CA GLN A 84 -4.96 -5.30 -28.12
C GLN A 84 -4.89 -3.88 -28.70
N ALA A 85 -6.03 -3.26 -29.02
CA ALA A 85 -6.07 -1.88 -29.50
C ALA A 85 -5.61 -0.85 -28.45
N VAL A 86 -5.57 -1.26 -27.17
CA VAL A 86 -5.05 -0.44 -26.07
C VAL A 86 -3.53 -0.51 -25.98
N HIS A 87 -2.93 -1.59 -26.47
CA HIS A 87 -1.47 -1.79 -26.52
C HIS A 87 -0.86 -1.45 -27.88
N GLU A 88 -1.69 -1.28 -28.91
CA GLU A 88 -1.24 -0.98 -30.27
C GLU A 88 -0.54 0.39 -30.31
N GLY A 89 0.77 0.39 -30.63
CA GLY A 89 1.57 1.59 -30.89
C GLY A 89 2.59 2.01 -29.82
N SER A 90 2.42 1.66 -28.53
CA SER A 90 3.46 1.73 -27.47
C SER A 90 2.89 1.42 -26.07
N TYR A 91 3.76 0.94 -25.17
CA TYR A 91 3.46 0.70 -23.74
C TYR A 91 3.76 1.90 -22.84
N GLU A 92 4.40 2.93 -23.37
CA GLU A 92 5.07 4.03 -22.68
C GLU A 92 4.14 4.77 -21.71
N HIS A 93 3.03 5.26 -22.25
CA HIS A 93 2.01 5.97 -21.48
C HIS A 93 1.39 5.10 -20.41
N LEU A 94 1.05 3.86 -20.76
CA LEU A 94 0.45 2.91 -19.85
C LEU A 94 1.41 2.57 -18.70
N ALA A 95 2.67 2.24 -19.01
CA ALA A 95 3.69 1.91 -18.03
C ALA A 95 3.89 3.04 -17.03
N MET A 96 3.92 4.29 -17.50
CA MET A 96 4.06 5.45 -16.62
C MET A 96 2.85 5.71 -15.73
N MET A 97 1.64 5.58 -16.29
CA MET A 97 0.41 5.68 -15.49
C MET A 97 0.35 4.61 -14.41
N ILE A 98 0.70 3.36 -14.73
CA ILE A 98 0.78 2.28 -13.75
C ILE A 98 1.85 2.58 -12.69
N ALA A 99 3.04 3.01 -13.10
CA ALA A 99 4.15 3.32 -12.19
C ALA A 99 3.79 4.46 -11.21
N LEU A 100 3.02 5.46 -11.66
CA LEU A 100 2.48 6.52 -10.82
C LEU A 100 1.47 5.94 -9.81
N GLY A 101 0.49 5.17 -10.28
CA GLY A 101 -0.55 4.58 -9.44
C GLY A 101 -0.06 3.54 -8.43
N GLU A 102 1.05 2.87 -8.73
CA GLU A 102 1.67 1.87 -7.85
C GLU A 102 2.39 2.50 -6.65
N SER A 103 2.87 3.74 -6.77
CA SER A 103 3.67 4.41 -5.72
C SER A 103 2.99 5.64 -5.09
N PHE A 104 2.00 6.22 -5.75
CA PHE A 104 1.26 7.40 -5.29
C PHE A 104 -0.24 7.16 -5.30
N HIS A 105 -0.95 7.83 -4.38
CA HIS A 105 -2.41 7.87 -4.39
C HIS A 105 -2.95 8.49 -5.68
N GLU A 106 -4.09 7.98 -6.15
CA GLU A 106 -4.71 8.36 -7.43
C GLU A 106 -4.85 9.88 -7.62
N PRO A 107 -5.31 10.67 -6.62
CA PRO A 107 -5.45 12.11 -6.80
C PRO A 107 -4.11 12.79 -7.06
N TYR A 108 -3.02 12.32 -6.45
CA TYR A 108 -1.71 12.92 -6.65
C TYR A 108 -1.16 12.60 -8.04
N GLY A 109 -1.19 11.31 -8.43
CA GLY A 109 -0.78 10.89 -9.78
C GLY A 109 -1.55 11.63 -10.88
N ALA A 110 -2.86 11.82 -10.71
CA ALA A 110 -3.69 12.54 -11.67
C ALA A 110 -3.28 14.02 -11.80
N ARG A 111 -2.88 14.66 -10.69
CA ARG A 111 -2.35 16.04 -10.74
C ARG A 111 -0.97 16.11 -11.41
N VAL A 112 -0.13 15.08 -11.29
CA VAL A 112 1.15 14.99 -12.02
C VAL A 112 0.90 14.90 -13.52
N LEU A 113 -0.01 14.03 -13.96
CA LEU A 113 -0.39 13.90 -15.37
C LEU A 113 -1.01 15.20 -15.93
N MET A 114 -1.87 15.85 -15.14
CA MET A 114 -2.43 17.15 -15.50
C MET A 114 -1.35 18.24 -15.61
N ALA A 115 -0.36 18.26 -14.71
CA ALA A 115 0.76 19.20 -14.78
C ALA A 115 1.63 18.96 -16.03
N LEU A 116 1.91 17.68 -16.37
CA LEU A 116 2.59 17.32 -17.62
C LEU A 116 1.81 17.79 -18.85
N ALA A 117 0.49 17.55 -18.88
CA ALA A 117 -0.38 17.97 -19.97
C ALA A 117 -0.35 19.49 -20.15
N ASN A 118 -0.51 20.24 -19.06
CA ASN A 118 -0.52 21.69 -19.09
C ASN A 118 0.83 22.28 -19.52
N ALA A 119 1.94 21.65 -19.15
CA ALA A 119 3.27 22.07 -19.58
C ALA A 119 3.53 21.78 -21.06
N ALA A 120 2.89 20.77 -21.64
CA ALA A 120 3.01 20.42 -23.05
C ALA A 120 2.04 21.20 -23.96
N ALA A 121 0.88 21.59 -23.42
CA ALA A 121 -0.21 22.21 -24.16
C ALA A 121 0.19 23.55 -24.82
N GLY A 122 -0.15 23.70 -26.09
CA GLY A 122 -0.18 24.98 -26.80
C GLY A 122 -1.45 25.78 -26.52
N PRO A 123 -1.55 27.02 -27.05
CA PRO A 123 -2.68 27.92 -26.77
C PRO A 123 -4.06 27.38 -27.15
N GLU A 124 -4.13 26.51 -28.15
CA GLU A 124 -5.37 25.94 -28.70
C GLU A 124 -5.61 24.48 -28.24
N ASP A 125 -4.70 23.91 -27.44
CA ASP A 125 -4.82 22.52 -26.98
C ASP A 125 -5.84 22.41 -25.85
N VAL A 126 -6.70 21.40 -25.94
CA VAL A 126 -7.59 21.01 -24.85
C VAL A 126 -6.90 19.93 -24.02
N THR A 127 -6.75 20.14 -22.72
CA THR A 127 -6.20 19.11 -21.81
C THR A 127 -7.32 18.37 -21.08
N PRO A 128 -7.14 17.07 -20.78
CA PRO A 128 -8.13 16.34 -19.99
C PRO A 128 -8.26 16.92 -18.59
N HIS A 129 -9.49 16.96 -18.08
CA HIS A 129 -9.80 17.42 -16.74
C HIS A 129 -9.24 16.46 -15.67
N PHE A 130 -9.00 16.97 -14.46
CA PHE A 130 -8.51 16.18 -13.32
C PHE A 130 -9.28 14.88 -13.10
N GLY A 131 -10.62 14.93 -13.17
CA GLY A 131 -11.47 13.75 -13.00
C GLY A 131 -11.24 12.67 -14.06
N GLN A 132 -10.92 13.06 -15.30
CA GLN A 132 -10.61 12.12 -16.37
C GLN A 132 -9.24 11.46 -16.15
N TRP A 133 -8.24 12.23 -15.72
CA TRP A 133 -6.93 11.70 -15.34
C TRP A 133 -7.02 10.72 -14.16
N LYS A 134 -7.82 11.07 -13.15
CA LYS A 134 -8.06 10.19 -12.00
C LYS A 134 -8.71 8.88 -12.43
N ALA A 135 -9.75 8.95 -13.27
CA ALA A 135 -10.42 7.75 -13.79
C ALA A 135 -9.49 6.90 -14.67
N ALA A 136 -8.62 7.53 -15.47
CA ALA A 136 -7.64 6.84 -16.29
C ALA A 136 -6.59 6.08 -15.45
N LEU A 137 -6.09 6.69 -14.36
CA LEU A 137 -5.22 6.00 -13.38
C LEU A 137 -5.95 4.86 -12.68
N HIS A 138 -7.16 5.12 -12.20
CA HIS A 138 -7.99 4.11 -11.56
C HIS A 138 -8.17 2.87 -12.44
N GLY A 139 -8.39 3.06 -13.76
CA GLY A 139 -8.52 1.97 -14.72
C GLY A 139 -7.27 1.11 -14.96
N CYS A 140 -6.07 1.58 -14.56
CA CYS A 140 -4.81 0.84 -14.70
C CYS A 140 -4.08 0.53 -13.37
N ASN A 141 -4.66 0.96 -12.24
CA ASN A 141 -4.04 0.78 -10.93
C ASN A 141 -3.96 -0.68 -10.50
N GLY A 142 -2.80 -1.08 -9.99
CA GLY A 142 -2.56 -2.44 -9.48
C GLY A 142 -1.97 -3.41 -10.52
N ILE A 143 -1.66 -2.97 -11.74
CA ILE A 143 -1.02 -3.85 -12.76
C ILE A 143 0.39 -4.26 -12.32
N PHE A 144 1.16 -3.34 -11.73
CA PHE A 144 2.50 -3.64 -11.21
C PHE A 144 2.51 -4.17 -9.77
N ALA A 145 1.35 -4.36 -9.14
CA ALA A 145 1.26 -4.72 -7.73
C ALA A 145 1.86 -6.09 -7.37
N THR A 146 2.03 -6.97 -8.37
CA THR A 146 2.65 -8.30 -8.23
C THR A 146 3.97 -8.42 -8.98
N SER A 147 4.49 -7.30 -9.49
CA SER A 147 5.81 -7.19 -10.12
C SER A 147 6.87 -6.74 -9.12
N ASP A 148 8.14 -6.71 -9.54
CA ASP A 148 9.23 -6.21 -8.72
C ASP A 148 9.36 -4.69 -8.70
N PHE A 149 8.54 -3.95 -9.47
CA PHE A 149 8.65 -2.49 -9.55
C PHE A 149 8.47 -1.82 -8.18
N GLY A 150 7.39 -2.17 -7.45
CA GLY A 150 7.12 -1.62 -6.13
C GLY A 150 8.21 -1.97 -5.11
N LEU A 151 8.84 -3.16 -5.22
CA LEU A 151 9.96 -3.55 -4.37
C LEU A 151 11.21 -2.72 -4.68
N LEU A 152 11.47 -2.43 -5.96
CA LEU A 152 12.60 -1.63 -6.38
C LEU A 152 12.48 -0.16 -5.94
N VAL A 153 11.27 0.41 -5.98
CA VAL A 153 11.00 1.74 -5.40
C VAL A 153 11.41 1.77 -3.93
N GLU A 154 11.04 0.73 -3.18
CA GLU A 154 11.39 0.61 -1.77
C GLU A 154 12.90 0.42 -1.56
N ASP A 155 13.58 -0.40 -2.38
CA ASP A 155 15.03 -0.58 -2.29
C ASP A 155 15.78 0.75 -2.48
N TYR A 156 15.37 1.57 -3.44
CA TYR A 156 15.95 2.92 -3.61
C TYR A 156 15.56 3.89 -2.50
N LEU A 157 14.38 3.73 -1.89
CA LEU A 157 13.96 4.54 -0.75
C LEU A 157 14.84 4.27 0.47
N GLN A 158 15.21 3.01 0.72
CA GLN A 158 16.07 2.63 1.84
C GLN A 158 17.51 3.15 1.73
N ILE A 159 17.93 3.62 0.56
CA ILE A 159 19.26 4.21 0.34
C ILE A 159 19.30 5.67 0.83
N ASP A 160 18.16 6.36 0.93
CA ASP A 160 18.11 7.76 1.35
C ASP A 160 18.64 7.92 2.80
N PRO A 161 19.77 8.63 3.00
CA PRO A 161 20.38 8.77 4.32
C PRO A 161 19.69 9.83 5.19
N TYR A 162 18.71 10.58 4.67
CA TYR A 162 18.12 11.71 5.36
C TYR A 162 16.72 11.41 5.90
N PRO A 163 16.43 11.74 7.17
CA PRO A 163 15.15 11.45 7.77
C PRO A 163 14.07 12.31 7.12
N ILE A 164 13.02 11.65 6.63
CA ILE A 164 11.85 12.33 6.10
C ILE A 164 10.82 12.39 7.21
N LEU A 165 10.98 13.43 8.02
CA LEU A 165 10.03 13.79 9.05
C LEU A 165 9.03 14.74 8.43
N TYR A 166 7.86 14.23 8.05
CA TYR A 166 6.69 15.08 7.86
C TYR A 166 6.29 15.56 9.26
N PRO A 167 6.48 16.86 9.60
CA PRO A 167 6.09 17.33 10.91
C PRO A 167 4.57 17.25 10.97
N GLY A 168 4.06 16.25 11.72
CA GLY A 168 2.64 16.01 11.94
C GLY A 168 2.02 17.21 12.65
N ALA A 169 1.64 18.22 11.87
CA ALA A 169 0.78 19.37 12.15
C ALA A 169 0.91 20.45 11.05
N ARG A 170 2.07 20.57 10.37
CA ARG A 170 2.34 21.69 9.43
C ARG A 170 2.22 21.34 7.95
N VAL A 171 2.51 20.10 7.57
CA VAL A 171 2.33 19.62 6.20
C VAL A 171 0.99 18.90 6.11
N LYS A 172 0.05 19.46 5.33
CA LYS A 172 -1.30 18.90 5.20
C LYS A 172 -1.37 17.85 4.11
N SER A 173 -0.55 18.01 3.07
CA SER A 173 -0.55 17.14 1.89
C SER A 173 0.86 16.89 1.36
N ILE A 174 1.00 15.83 0.56
CA ILE A 174 2.23 15.57 -0.20
C ILE A 174 2.52 16.71 -1.19
N ASP A 175 1.48 17.39 -1.70
CA ASP A 175 1.58 18.52 -2.62
C ASP A 175 2.31 19.73 -2.03
N ASP A 176 2.27 19.90 -0.70
CA ASP A 176 2.97 21.01 -0.03
C ASP A 176 4.50 20.80 -0.06
N VAL A 177 4.95 19.55 -0.16
CA VAL A 177 6.36 19.14 -0.12
C VAL A 177 6.87 18.82 -1.52
N PHE A 178 6.02 18.18 -2.32
CA PHE A 178 6.27 17.79 -3.69
C PHE A 178 5.13 18.28 -4.59
N PRO A 179 5.10 19.57 -4.95
CA PRO A 179 4.22 20.05 -6.01
C PRO A 179 4.22 19.14 -7.24
N PRO A 180 3.05 18.74 -7.78
CA PRO A 180 2.97 17.84 -8.94
C PRO A 180 3.74 18.34 -10.18
N SER A 181 3.90 19.66 -10.33
CA SER A 181 4.71 20.26 -11.40
C SER A 181 6.18 19.89 -11.31
N MET A 182 6.76 19.75 -10.12
CA MET A 182 8.17 19.34 -9.99
C MET A 182 8.39 17.89 -10.43
N ILE A 183 7.41 17.01 -10.18
CA ILE A 183 7.45 15.63 -10.66
C ILE A 183 7.34 15.60 -12.18
N ALA A 184 6.44 16.42 -12.74
CA ALA A 184 6.27 16.58 -14.18
C ALA A 184 7.57 17.07 -14.86
N GLU A 185 8.22 18.11 -14.32
CA GLU A 185 9.49 18.65 -14.84
C GLU A 185 10.62 17.61 -14.80
N ALA A 186 10.75 16.87 -13.69
CA ALA A 186 11.76 15.82 -13.58
C ALA A 186 11.48 14.63 -14.53
N LEU A 187 10.20 14.29 -14.76
CA LEU A 187 9.82 13.28 -15.76
C LEU A 187 10.20 13.73 -17.17
N GLN A 188 9.92 14.98 -17.52
CA GLN A 188 10.34 15.54 -18.80
C GLN A 188 11.86 15.48 -18.96
N ALA A 189 12.62 15.83 -17.91
CA ALA A 189 14.08 15.76 -17.95
C ALA A 189 14.60 14.32 -18.15
N LEU A 190 14.01 13.33 -17.48
CA LEU A 190 14.33 11.92 -17.68
C LEU A 190 14.00 11.47 -19.11
N MET A 191 12.85 11.88 -19.64
CA MET A 191 12.44 11.54 -21.00
C MET A 191 13.43 12.05 -22.06
N ARG A 192 13.96 13.27 -21.89
CA ARG A 192 15.00 13.82 -22.78
C ARG A 192 16.26 12.96 -22.83
N VAL A 193 16.63 12.32 -21.71
CA VAL A 193 17.74 11.36 -21.68
C VAL A 193 17.36 10.06 -22.39
N THR A 194 16.17 9.51 -22.14
CA THR A 194 15.74 8.26 -22.79
C THR A 194 15.59 8.39 -24.31
N LYS A 195 15.21 9.58 -24.79
CA LYS A 195 15.12 9.94 -26.21
C LYS A 195 16.48 10.18 -26.86
N GLY A 196 17.53 10.39 -26.07
CA GLY A 196 18.87 10.70 -26.54
C GLY A 196 19.10 12.18 -26.89
N GLU A 197 18.19 13.09 -26.52
CA GLU A 197 18.41 14.54 -26.64
C GLU A 197 19.49 15.02 -25.67
N GLU A 198 19.56 14.38 -24.50
CA GLU A 198 20.54 14.64 -23.46
C GLU A 198 21.29 13.36 -23.12
N LYS A 199 22.59 13.46 -22.82
CA LYS A 199 23.41 12.26 -22.51
C LYS A 199 23.16 11.73 -21.11
N GLN A 200 22.82 12.62 -20.18
CA GLN A 200 22.64 12.32 -18.78
C GLN A 200 21.73 13.36 -18.11
N VAL A 201 21.18 13.02 -16.95
CA VAL A 201 20.46 13.94 -16.06
C VAL A 201 20.89 13.71 -14.61
N THR A 202 21.09 14.80 -13.88
CA THR A 202 21.26 14.80 -12.44
C THR A 202 19.93 15.18 -11.77
N LEU A 203 19.41 14.32 -10.90
CA LEU A 203 18.27 14.61 -10.04
C LEU A 203 18.76 14.80 -8.61
N VAL A 204 18.65 16.03 -8.10
CA VAL A 204 19.01 16.38 -6.72
C VAL A 204 17.74 16.53 -5.90
N GLY A 205 17.61 15.79 -4.81
CA GLY A 205 16.40 15.83 -3.99
C GLY A 205 16.38 14.88 -2.81
N SER A 206 15.23 14.78 -2.16
CA SER A 206 14.96 13.79 -1.11
C SER A 206 14.47 12.46 -1.70
N ALA A 207 14.00 11.51 -0.90
CA ALA A 207 13.42 10.21 -1.32
C ALA A 207 12.55 10.17 -2.58
N ILE A 208 11.91 11.27 -2.99
CA ILE A 208 11.11 11.27 -4.22
C ILE A 208 11.95 10.88 -5.45
N ILE A 209 13.25 11.14 -5.43
CA ILE A 209 14.18 10.73 -6.50
C ILE A 209 14.36 9.20 -6.58
N SER A 210 14.05 8.47 -5.50
CA SER A 210 14.07 7.00 -5.48
C SER A 210 13.04 6.40 -6.43
N TRP A 211 11.89 7.05 -6.62
CA TRP A 211 10.89 6.61 -7.60
C TRP A 211 11.39 6.78 -9.04
N PHE A 212 12.09 7.88 -9.33
CA PHE A 212 12.75 8.08 -10.63
C PHE A 212 13.85 7.06 -10.90
N ALA A 213 14.59 6.68 -9.87
CA ALA A 213 15.58 5.61 -9.94
C ALA A 213 14.96 4.29 -10.40
N ALA A 214 13.83 3.92 -9.80
CA ALA A 214 13.11 2.70 -10.14
C ALA A 214 12.56 2.74 -11.57
N ILE A 215 12.06 3.87 -12.05
CA ILE A 215 11.66 4.03 -13.46
C ILE A 215 12.86 3.88 -14.40
N ALA A 216 13.94 4.60 -14.11
CA ALA A 216 15.15 4.59 -14.91
C ALA A 216 15.73 3.17 -15.04
N GLU A 217 15.77 2.41 -13.95
CA GLU A 217 16.26 1.02 -13.94
C GLU A 217 15.25 0.03 -14.55
N TRP A 218 14.00 0.04 -14.06
CA TRP A 218 13.03 -1.02 -14.35
C TRP A 218 12.35 -0.89 -15.70
N LEU A 219 12.07 0.34 -16.16
CA LEU A 219 11.43 0.62 -17.45
C LEU A 219 12.45 0.92 -18.55
N CYS A 220 13.48 1.72 -18.23
CA CYS A 220 14.35 2.31 -19.24
C CYS A 220 15.73 1.66 -19.34
N ASP A 221 16.10 0.77 -18.40
CA ASP A 221 17.42 0.13 -18.32
C ASP A 221 18.59 1.14 -18.41
N LEU A 222 18.42 2.28 -17.74
CA LEU A 222 19.43 3.33 -17.70
C LEU A 222 20.52 3.02 -16.68
N ARG A 223 21.71 3.54 -16.97
CA ARG A 223 22.86 3.46 -16.06
C ARG A 223 22.72 4.51 -14.96
N ILE A 224 22.72 4.07 -13.71
CA ILE A 224 22.42 4.90 -12.55
C ILE A 224 23.61 4.92 -11.62
N VAL A 225 23.91 6.10 -11.08
CA VAL A 225 24.75 6.28 -9.90
C VAL A 225 23.99 7.12 -8.88
N VAL A 226 24.15 6.77 -7.61
CA VAL A 226 23.47 7.40 -6.47
C VAL A 226 24.52 7.91 -5.51
N TYR A 227 24.41 9.18 -5.15
CA TYR A 227 25.28 9.86 -4.22
C TYR A 227 24.49 10.46 -3.06
N GLN A 228 25.19 10.69 -1.96
CA GLN A 228 24.82 11.63 -0.91
C GLN A 228 25.37 13.03 -1.24
N LYS A 229 24.78 14.07 -0.62
CA LYS A 229 25.15 15.49 -0.81
C LYS A 229 26.65 15.80 -0.73
N ASP A 230 27.38 15.07 0.10
CA ASP A 230 28.80 15.27 0.38
C ASP A 230 29.74 14.69 -0.68
N GLY A 231 29.24 13.85 -1.60
CA GLY A 231 30.10 13.15 -2.55
C GLY A 231 30.16 11.64 -2.35
N LYS A 232 29.58 11.12 -1.27
CA LYS A 232 29.62 9.70 -0.96
C LYS A 232 28.75 8.89 -1.92
N GLU A 233 29.35 7.91 -2.58
CA GLU A 233 28.63 6.98 -3.44
C GLU A 233 27.84 5.96 -2.60
N LEU A 234 26.56 5.80 -2.91
CA LEU A 234 25.64 4.90 -2.21
C LEU A 234 25.26 3.68 -3.05
N ARG A 235 25.17 3.84 -4.38
CA ARG A 235 24.84 2.75 -5.32
C ARG A 235 25.29 3.10 -6.73
N VAL A 236 25.76 2.10 -7.46
CA VAL A 236 26.04 2.18 -8.89
C VAL A 236 25.53 0.91 -9.58
N THR A 237 24.81 1.05 -10.70
CA THR A 237 24.31 -0.12 -11.44
C THR A 237 25.32 -0.64 -12.47
N HIS A 238 26.16 0.26 -13.01
CA HIS A 238 27.16 -0.04 -14.05
C HIS A 238 28.49 0.66 -13.75
N PRO A 239 29.35 0.10 -12.87
CA PRO A 239 30.57 0.76 -12.38
C PRO A 239 31.53 1.23 -13.48
N ASP A 240 31.62 0.47 -14.57
CA ASP A 240 32.59 0.71 -15.64
C ASP A 240 32.06 1.63 -16.77
N GLN A 241 30.88 2.22 -16.60
CA GLN A 241 30.21 2.99 -17.65
C GLN A 241 29.75 4.36 -17.14
N GLN A 242 29.72 5.35 -18.04
CA GLN A 242 29.23 6.69 -17.70
C GLN A 242 27.72 6.63 -17.36
N PRO A 243 27.30 7.19 -16.21
CA PRO A 243 25.90 7.18 -15.80
C PRO A 243 25.05 8.04 -16.75
N GLN A 244 23.82 7.60 -16.98
CA GLN A 244 22.79 8.38 -17.67
C GLN A 244 21.89 9.10 -16.67
N VAL A 245 21.78 8.57 -15.46
CA VAL A 245 21.03 9.19 -14.37
C VAL A 245 21.91 9.25 -13.13
N THR A 246 22.14 10.45 -12.64
CA THR A 246 22.85 10.69 -11.39
C THR A 246 21.82 11.15 -10.36
N LEU A 247 21.69 10.43 -9.26
CA LEU A 247 20.80 10.78 -8.16
C LEU A 247 21.65 11.33 -7.01
N VAL A 248 21.27 12.47 -6.45
CA VAL A 248 21.98 13.07 -5.32
C VAL A 248 20.98 13.34 -4.21
N PHE A 249 21.05 12.53 -3.15
CA PHE A 249 20.24 12.75 -1.97
C PHE A 249 20.69 14.01 -1.23
N VAL A 250 19.73 14.83 -0.83
CA VAL A 250 19.94 16.01 0.01
C VAL A 250 18.88 16.08 1.11
N PRO A 251 19.18 16.71 2.28
CA PRO A 251 18.19 16.88 3.35
C PRO A 251 17.00 17.76 2.95
N GLU A 252 17.20 18.66 1.99
CA GLU A 252 16.17 19.57 1.51
C GLU A 252 15.06 18.80 0.78
N THR A 253 13.80 19.09 1.14
CA THR A 253 12.65 18.51 0.45
C THR A 253 12.52 19.04 -0.97
N GLY A 254 12.01 18.20 -1.87
CA GLY A 254 11.80 18.53 -3.28
C GLY A 254 12.69 17.72 -4.23
N ILE A 255 12.66 18.13 -5.49
CA ILE A 255 13.45 17.56 -6.59
C ILE A 255 13.86 18.67 -7.55
N LYS A 256 15.09 18.62 -8.05
CA LYS A 256 15.60 19.48 -9.11
C LYS A 256 16.32 18.63 -10.15
N ALA A 257 16.01 18.85 -11.42
CA ALA A 257 16.70 18.24 -12.54
C ALA A 257 17.74 19.20 -13.14
N SER A 258 18.90 18.69 -13.50
CA SER A 258 19.94 19.41 -14.24
C SER A 258 20.61 18.48 -15.25
N PHE A 259 20.99 18.99 -16.42
CA PHE A 259 21.79 18.23 -17.39
C PHE A 259 23.30 18.46 -17.18
N GLU A 260 23.67 19.36 -16.27
CA GLU A 260 25.07 19.58 -15.91
C GLU A 260 25.62 18.37 -15.13
N PRO A 261 26.86 17.93 -15.44
CA PRO A 261 27.51 16.89 -14.65
C PRO A 261 27.68 17.33 -13.20
N TRP A 262 27.11 16.56 -12.29
CA TRP A 262 27.37 16.73 -10.87
C TRP A 262 28.79 16.26 -10.54
N LYS A 263 29.52 17.07 -9.77
CA LYS A 263 30.88 16.75 -9.32
C LYS A 263 30.89 16.67 -7.79
N PRO A 264 31.27 15.53 -7.20
CA PRO A 264 31.43 15.42 -5.76
C PRO A 264 32.58 16.32 -5.29
N THR A 265 32.40 16.96 -4.13
CA THR A 265 33.43 17.84 -3.55
C THR A 265 34.61 17.01 -3.01
N GLU A 266 34.34 15.82 -2.43
CA GLU A 266 35.33 14.82 -2.03
C GLU A 266 34.71 13.40 -2.13
N PRO A 267 35.23 12.47 -2.95
CA PRO A 267 34.70 11.11 -3.02
C PRO A 267 35.13 10.31 -1.77
N ALA A 268 34.17 9.97 -0.91
CA ALA A 268 34.36 9.06 0.21
C ALA A 268 33.52 7.79 0.01
N VAL A 269 34.10 6.63 0.26
CA VAL A 269 33.41 5.33 0.26
C VAL A 269 33.32 4.88 1.72
N GLU A 270 32.12 4.65 2.24
CA GLU A 270 31.93 4.09 3.58
C GLU A 270 31.24 2.73 3.47
N ASP A 271 31.79 1.74 4.17
CA ASP A 271 31.19 0.42 4.26
C ASP A 271 30.09 0.46 5.33
N LEU A 272 28.83 0.59 4.92
CA LEU A 272 27.70 0.57 5.87
C LEU A 272 27.77 -0.71 6.70
N SER A 273 27.69 -0.57 8.03
CA SER A 273 27.62 -1.72 8.93
C SER A 273 26.41 -2.59 8.58
N LEU A 274 26.52 -3.91 8.82
CA LEU A 274 25.41 -4.84 8.57
C LEU A 274 24.13 -4.43 9.33
N ILE A 275 24.28 -3.77 10.49
CA ILE A 275 23.17 -3.26 11.30
C ILE A 275 22.48 -2.11 10.59
N ASP A 276 23.22 -1.12 10.07
CA ASP A 276 22.62 0.03 9.37
C ASP A 276 21.95 -0.37 8.05
N ARG A 277 22.46 -1.41 7.39
CA ARG A 277 21.82 -2.02 6.21
C ARG A 277 20.51 -2.73 6.54
N THR A 278 20.37 -3.25 7.77
CA THR A 278 19.21 -4.04 8.18
C THR A 278 18.14 -3.18 8.88
N TYR A 279 18.58 -2.25 9.73
CA TYR A 279 17.73 -1.37 10.53
C TYR A 279 18.10 0.07 10.23
N SER A 280 17.49 0.63 9.19
CA SER A 280 17.76 2.01 8.81
C SER A 280 17.61 2.94 10.01
N ALA A 281 18.64 3.77 10.22
CA ALA A 281 18.61 4.88 11.16
C ALA A 281 17.61 5.96 10.75
N THR A 282 17.29 5.97 9.45
CA THR A 282 16.51 7.00 8.80
C THR A 282 15.02 6.69 8.89
N LEU A 283 14.27 7.65 9.40
CA LEU A 283 12.81 7.54 9.49
C LEU A 283 12.18 8.04 8.20
N HIS A 284 11.61 7.13 7.42
CA HIS A 284 10.79 7.47 6.27
C HIS A 284 9.31 7.38 6.64
N THR A 285 8.72 8.53 6.96
CA THR A 285 7.27 8.65 7.25
C THR A 285 6.47 9.13 6.04
N ALA A 286 7.07 9.05 4.84
CA ALA A 286 6.44 9.47 3.61
C ALA A 286 5.15 8.71 3.32
N ARG A 287 4.15 9.44 2.81
CA ARG A 287 2.86 8.89 2.37
C ARG A 287 2.91 8.29 0.96
N PHE A 288 4.05 8.41 0.27
CA PHE A 288 4.37 7.63 -0.93
C PHE A 288 5.42 6.59 -0.56
N GLY A 289 5.49 5.51 -1.33
CA GLY A 289 6.48 4.47 -1.10
C GLY A 289 6.24 3.26 -1.99
N GLY A 290 7.14 2.29 -1.89
CA GLY A 290 7.02 1.04 -2.61
C GLY A 290 6.22 -0.02 -1.86
N ARG A 291 6.36 -1.25 -2.33
CA ARG A 291 5.93 -2.45 -1.63
C ARG A 291 7.08 -3.01 -0.80
N VAL A 292 6.74 -3.68 0.29
CA VAL A 292 7.72 -4.24 1.21
C VAL A 292 7.52 -5.74 1.32
N ALA A 293 8.57 -6.51 1.01
CA ALA A 293 8.53 -7.95 1.11
C ALA A 293 8.29 -8.41 2.56
N TRP A 294 7.46 -9.46 2.72
CA TRP A 294 7.08 -10.02 4.02
C TRP A 294 8.27 -10.42 4.88
N GLN A 295 9.35 -10.93 4.27
CA GLN A 295 10.55 -11.44 4.93
C GLN A 295 11.35 -10.36 5.68
N SER A 296 11.11 -9.10 5.37
CA SER A 296 11.83 -7.96 5.94
C SER A 296 10.90 -6.78 6.22
N LEU A 297 9.62 -7.05 6.49
CA LEU A 297 8.60 -6.02 6.60
C LEU A 297 8.89 -5.07 7.76
N LEU A 298 9.02 -5.62 8.97
CA LEU A 298 9.22 -4.85 10.19
C LEU A 298 10.54 -4.05 10.19
N PRO A 299 11.71 -4.63 9.85
CA PRO A 299 12.96 -3.88 9.83
C PRO A 299 12.97 -2.77 8.76
N ARG A 300 12.42 -3.01 7.56
CA ARG A 300 12.37 -1.98 6.50
C ARG A 300 11.41 -0.84 6.83
N VAL A 301 10.24 -1.15 7.40
CA VAL A 301 9.24 -0.11 7.71
C VAL A 301 9.60 0.67 8.97
N PHE A 302 10.02 -0.01 10.03
CA PHE A 302 10.18 0.59 11.36
C PHE A 302 11.64 0.79 11.80
N GLY A 303 12.61 0.30 11.03
CA GLY A 303 14.05 0.56 11.22
C GLY A 303 14.51 0.34 12.66
N LYS A 304 15.20 1.35 13.21
CA LYS A 304 15.70 1.32 14.60
C LYS A 304 14.64 1.04 15.65
N SER A 305 13.39 1.49 15.51
CA SER A 305 12.35 1.15 16.50
C SER A 305 12.12 -0.36 16.59
N PHE A 306 12.12 -1.06 15.45
CA PHE A 306 12.02 -2.51 15.47
C PHE A 306 13.28 -3.14 16.06
N HIS A 307 14.49 -2.63 15.75
CA HIS A 307 15.74 -3.09 16.36
C HIS A 307 15.69 -3.12 17.89
N HIS A 308 15.14 -2.10 18.54
CA HIS A 308 15.00 -2.06 20.01
C HIS A 308 14.10 -3.18 20.54
N LEU A 309 12.97 -3.46 19.87
CA LEU A 309 12.09 -4.58 20.23
C LEU A 309 12.74 -5.94 19.94
N ASP A 310 13.54 -5.97 18.90
CA ASP A 310 14.14 -7.17 18.36
C ASP A 310 15.36 -7.66 19.15
N HIS A 311 16.08 -6.73 19.78
CA HIS A 311 17.26 -6.98 20.60
C HIS A 311 16.99 -6.68 22.08
N ASP A 312 16.94 -5.40 22.44
CA ASP A 312 16.93 -4.92 23.82
C ASP A 312 15.71 -5.44 24.61
N GLU A 313 14.51 -5.30 24.01
CA GLU A 313 13.24 -5.68 24.63
C GLU A 313 12.70 -7.02 24.13
N SER A 314 13.56 -7.84 23.51
CA SER A 314 13.17 -9.07 22.80
C SER A 314 12.45 -10.12 23.66
N LYS A 315 12.72 -10.14 24.97
CA LYS A 315 11.99 -11.01 25.91
C LYS A 315 10.57 -10.50 26.16
N ALA A 316 10.42 -9.21 26.44
CA ALA A 316 9.12 -8.59 26.68
C ALA A 316 8.26 -8.64 25.42
N PHE A 317 8.87 -8.35 24.26
CA PHE A 317 8.22 -8.38 22.95
C PHE A 317 7.61 -9.76 22.62
N GLY A 318 8.42 -10.83 22.62
CA GLY A 318 7.94 -12.18 22.33
C GLY A 318 6.93 -12.70 23.35
N THR A 319 7.13 -12.40 24.63
CA THR A 319 6.19 -12.80 25.69
C THR A 319 4.85 -12.08 25.53
N MET A 320 4.85 -10.79 25.20
CA MET A 320 3.63 -10.01 25.00
C MET A 320 2.79 -10.55 23.83
N ILE A 321 3.40 -10.92 22.70
CA ILE A 321 2.70 -11.55 21.57
C ILE A 321 2.10 -12.90 21.98
N GLY A 322 2.88 -13.76 22.63
CA GLY A 322 2.40 -15.07 23.09
C GLY A 322 1.26 -14.97 24.11
N SER A 323 1.37 -14.03 25.04
CA SER A 323 0.34 -13.76 26.04
C SER A 323 -0.94 -13.24 25.39
N ALA A 324 -0.83 -12.32 24.42
CA ALA A 324 -1.97 -11.87 23.63
C ALA A 324 -2.66 -13.03 22.90
N ALA A 325 -1.91 -13.92 22.26
CA ALA A 325 -2.45 -15.09 21.59
C ALA A 325 -3.26 -15.98 22.54
N ARG A 326 -2.75 -16.22 23.76
CA ARG A 326 -3.45 -16.99 24.80
C ARG A 326 -4.69 -16.27 25.34
N MET A 327 -4.69 -14.93 25.38
CA MET A 327 -5.86 -14.14 25.76
C MET A 327 -6.96 -14.22 24.70
N PHE A 328 -6.62 -14.06 23.42
CA PHE A 328 -7.59 -14.24 22.33
C PHE A 328 -8.20 -15.64 22.32
N GLU A 329 -7.44 -16.67 22.72
CA GLU A 329 -7.96 -18.03 22.84
C GLU A 329 -9.00 -18.14 23.97
N GLY A 330 -8.76 -17.48 25.10
CA GLY A 330 -9.75 -17.35 26.18
C GLY A 330 -11.01 -16.65 25.70
N LEU A 331 -10.87 -15.54 24.96
CA LEU A 331 -11.99 -14.77 24.41
C LEU A 331 -12.79 -15.53 23.33
N ALA A 332 -12.12 -16.35 22.51
CA ALA A 332 -12.79 -17.20 21.51
C ALA A 332 -13.62 -18.31 22.17
N HIS A 333 -13.12 -18.87 23.27
CA HIS A 333 -13.77 -19.96 24.00
C HIS A 333 -14.66 -19.53 25.16
N GLY A 334 -14.76 -18.23 25.45
CA GLY A 334 -15.50 -17.69 26.58
C GLY A 334 -14.91 -18.08 27.95
N LYS A 335 -13.59 -18.26 28.05
CA LYS A 335 -12.88 -18.71 29.27
C LYS A 335 -11.97 -17.62 29.84
N GLY A 336 -11.86 -17.58 31.18
CA GLY A 336 -10.92 -16.71 31.91
C GLY A 336 -11.21 -15.21 31.82
N HIS A 337 -12.44 -14.87 31.43
CA HIS A 337 -12.92 -13.51 31.23
C HIS A 337 -14.39 -13.39 31.66
N GLU A 338 -14.75 -14.02 32.78
CA GLU A 338 -16.13 -14.07 33.30
C GLU A 338 -16.67 -12.66 33.57
N GLU A 339 -15.82 -11.73 34.01
CA GLU A 339 -16.15 -10.32 34.21
C GLU A 339 -16.16 -9.48 32.91
N HIS A 340 -15.75 -10.07 31.78
CA HIS A 340 -15.52 -9.35 30.51
C HIS A 340 -16.25 -10.01 29.33
N GLY A 341 -17.43 -10.61 29.59
CA GLY A 341 -18.26 -11.28 28.59
C GLY A 341 -18.53 -10.46 27.32
N GLN A 342 -18.52 -9.12 27.41
CA GLN A 342 -18.64 -8.22 26.27
C GLN A 342 -17.50 -8.29 25.23
N LEU A 343 -16.35 -8.87 25.58
CA LEU A 343 -15.20 -9.06 24.67
C LEU A 343 -15.18 -10.46 24.04
N VAL A 344 -15.96 -11.39 24.60
CA VAL A 344 -16.09 -12.77 24.11
C VAL A 344 -16.70 -12.74 22.72
N SER A 345 -16.11 -13.50 21.81
CA SER A 345 -16.57 -13.58 20.43
C SER A 345 -16.54 -15.02 19.96
N VAL A 346 -17.64 -15.72 20.23
CA VAL A 346 -17.80 -17.14 19.87
C VAL A 346 -17.79 -17.34 18.35
N GLN A 347 -18.10 -16.29 17.58
CA GLN A 347 -17.95 -16.30 16.12
C GLN A 347 -16.50 -16.59 15.71
N ASN A 348 -15.53 -16.04 16.44
CA ASN A 348 -14.10 -16.25 16.19
C ASN A 348 -13.63 -17.66 16.58
N GLN A 349 -14.43 -18.46 17.30
CA GLN A 349 -14.07 -19.85 17.63
C GLN A 349 -13.81 -20.70 16.38
N SER A 350 -14.45 -20.37 15.26
CA SER A 350 -14.21 -21.05 13.98
C SER A 350 -12.89 -20.66 13.31
N ASN A 351 -12.28 -19.54 13.68
CA ASN A 351 -11.03 -19.05 13.12
C ASN A 351 -9.85 -19.34 14.04
N THR A 352 -9.37 -20.58 14.00
CA THR A 352 -8.24 -21.06 14.82
C THR A 352 -6.94 -20.28 14.58
N ASP A 353 -6.81 -19.65 13.41
CA ASP A 353 -5.62 -18.88 13.01
C ASP A 353 -5.53 -17.53 13.73
N SER A 354 -6.62 -17.10 14.39
CA SER A 354 -6.70 -15.80 15.07
C SER A 354 -6.39 -15.84 16.58
N TYR A 355 -6.09 -17.01 17.15
CA TYR A 355 -5.78 -17.14 18.57
C TYR A 355 -4.83 -18.30 18.89
N GLY A 356 -4.34 -18.35 20.14
CA GLY A 356 -3.53 -19.45 20.66
C GLY A 356 -2.31 -19.76 19.79
N ALA A 357 -2.04 -21.04 19.55
CA ALA A 357 -0.96 -21.47 18.65
C ALA A 357 -1.17 -20.99 17.20
N GLY A 358 -2.42 -20.95 16.71
CA GLY A 358 -2.73 -20.52 15.35
C GLY A 358 -2.39 -19.05 15.09
N LEU A 359 -2.55 -18.16 16.07
CA LEU A 359 -2.11 -16.76 15.93
C LEU A 359 -0.58 -16.64 15.87
N ILE A 360 0.14 -17.42 16.68
CA ILE A 360 1.60 -17.45 16.65
C ILE A 360 2.09 -17.95 15.29
N GLU A 361 1.50 -19.02 14.79
CA GLU A 361 1.80 -19.56 13.46
C GLU A 361 1.48 -18.56 12.36
N THR A 362 0.30 -17.94 12.39
CA THR A 362 -0.09 -16.89 11.43
C THR A 362 0.91 -15.74 11.41
N ILE A 363 1.24 -15.19 12.58
CA ILE A 363 2.19 -14.08 12.71
C ILE A 363 3.57 -14.48 12.16
N THR A 364 4.07 -15.67 12.50
CA THR A 364 5.42 -16.12 12.09
C THR A 364 5.51 -16.62 10.65
N ASN A 365 4.38 -16.98 10.03
CA ASN A 365 4.28 -17.29 8.62
C ASN A 365 4.27 -16.02 7.76
N TRP A 366 3.49 -15.01 8.17
CA TRP A 366 3.41 -13.73 7.46
C TRP A 366 4.59 -12.80 7.75
N LEU A 367 5.19 -12.88 8.93
CA LEU A 367 6.34 -12.07 9.36
C LEU A 367 7.49 -12.99 9.77
N PRO A 368 8.23 -13.57 8.80
CA PRO A 368 9.28 -14.54 9.06
C PRO A 368 10.38 -14.05 10.02
N GLU A 369 10.63 -12.74 10.09
CA GLU A 369 11.55 -12.13 11.05
C GLU A 369 11.19 -12.39 12.52
N LEU A 370 9.95 -12.78 12.81
CA LEU A 370 9.46 -13.10 14.14
C LEU A 370 9.65 -14.58 14.54
N ARG A 371 10.04 -15.46 13.61
CA ARG A 371 10.23 -16.91 13.90
C ARG A 371 11.24 -17.17 15.02
N ARG A 372 12.29 -16.35 15.15
CA ARG A 372 13.24 -16.44 16.26
C ARG A 372 12.62 -16.24 17.64
N PHE A 373 11.44 -15.60 17.71
CA PHE A 373 10.69 -15.40 18.94
C PHE A 373 9.63 -16.47 19.19
N GLN A 374 9.37 -17.37 18.23
CA GLN A 374 8.30 -18.36 18.30
C GLN A 374 8.37 -19.17 19.60
N GLY A 375 9.54 -19.72 19.94
CA GLY A 375 9.72 -20.48 21.19
C GLY A 375 9.54 -19.65 22.48
N ARG A 376 9.55 -18.32 22.41
CA ARG A 376 9.17 -17.43 23.54
C ARG A 376 7.67 -17.20 23.55
N MET A 377 7.05 -16.97 22.40
CA MET A 377 5.60 -16.80 22.27
C MET A 377 4.87 -18.06 22.76
N GLU A 378 5.33 -19.25 22.36
CA GLU A 378 4.71 -20.54 22.71
C GLU A 378 4.76 -20.84 24.22
N ARG A 379 5.72 -20.28 24.97
CA ARG A 379 5.77 -20.46 26.43
C ARG A 379 4.57 -19.85 27.12
N SER A 380 4.07 -18.73 26.62
CA SER A 380 2.88 -18.07 27.18
C SER A 380 1.61 -18.89 26.98
N LEU A 381 1.57 -19.84 26.03
CA LEU A 381 0.42 -20.72 25.85
C LEU A 381 0.20 -21.69 27.02
N LYS A 382 1.24 -21.93 27.84
CA LYS A 382 1.16 -22.78 29.04
C LYS A 382 0.49 -22.08 30.23
N LEU A 383 0.27 -20.76 30.13
CA LEU A 383 -0.36 -19.97 31.17
C LEU A 383 -1.88 -20.17 31.17
N SER A 384 -2.51 -19.91 32.32
CA SER A 384 -3.95 -19.66 32.37
C SER A 384 -4.28 -18.37 31.58
N HIS A 385 -5.55 -18.18 31.21
CA HIS A 385 -5.96 -16.97 30.47
C HIS A 385 -5.80 -15.69 31.32
N GLU A 386 -6.02 -15.79 32.64
CA GLU A 386 -5.82 -14.70 33.60
C GLU A 386 -4.33 -14.36 33.75
N ASP A 387 -3.49 -15.39 33.93
CA ASP A 387 -2.03 -15.21 34.02
C ASP A 387 -1.45 -14.64 32.72
N ALA A 388 -1.97 -15.06 31.57
CA ALA A 388 -1.58 -14.50 30.28
C ALA A 388 -1.96 -13.01 30.19
N SER A 389 -3.16 -12.63 30.66
CA SER A 389 -3.60 -11.23 30.71
C SER A 389 -2.71 -10.38 31.61
N ALA A 390 -2.39 -10.86 32.83
CA ALA A 390 -1.48 -10.19 33.74
C ALA A 390 -0.07 -10.07 33.14
N SER A 391 0.42 -11.15 32.52
CA SER A 391 1.72 -11.19 31.82
C SER A 391 1.78 -10.21 30.65
N TYR A 392 0.71 -10.07 29.87
CA TYR A 392 0.62 -9.07 28.80
C TYR A 392 0.77 -7.65 29.35
N VAL A 393 0.02 -7.30 30.40
CA VAL A 393 0.07 -5.97 31.02
C VAL A 393 1.45 -5.68 31.63
N GLU A 394 2.07 -6.67 32.29
CA GLU A 394 3.41 -6.55 32.86
C GLU A 394 4.45 -6.23 31.77
N ASN A 395 4.45 -7.00 30.68
CA ASN A 395 5.41 -6.80 29.58
C ASN A 395 5.13 -5.53 28.79
N LEU A 396 3.86 -5.14 28.62
CA LEU A 396 3.50 -3.86 28.07
C LEU A 396 4.08 -2.70 28.91
N ASN A 397 4.01 -2.79 30.24
CA ASN A 397 4.59 -1.78 31.12
C ASN A 397 6.13 -1.75 31.09
N LYS A 398 6.81 -2.86 30.75
CA LYS A 398 8.26 -2.87 30.50
C LYS A 398 8.60 -2.12 29.22
N ILE A 399 7.93 -2.46 28.11
CA ILE A 399 8.12 -1.80 26.82
C ILE A 399 7.78 -0.31 26.89
N ARG A 400 6.73 0.08 27.64
CA ARG A 400 6.38 1.49 27.86
C ARG A 400 7.48 2.24 28.60
N ARG A 401 8.10 1.63 29.60
CA ARG A 401 9.22 2.22 30.35
C ARG A 401 10.47 2.38 29.49
N ALA A 402 10.76 1.39 28.63
CA ALA A 402 11.86 1.49 27.67
C ALA A 402 11.62 2.57 26.60
N CYS A 403 10.37 2.72 26.12
CA CYS A 403 10.03 3.69 25.08
C CYS A 403 9.87 5.13 25.60
N HIS A 404 9.16 5.29 26.73
CA HIS A 404 8.92 6.56 27.43
C HIS A 404 8.52 7.75 26.52
N CYS A 405 7.68 7.52 25.50
CA CYS A 405 7.25 8.57 24.57
C CYS A 405 5.87 9.16 24.88
N GLY A 406 5.56 10.29 24.25
CA GLY A 406 4.29 11.01 24.35
C GLY A 406 3.03 10.23 23.96
N ILE A 407 3.21 9.09 23.30
CA ILE A 407 2.13 8.22 22.82
C ILE A 407 1.76 7.16 23.88
N CYS A 408 2.75 6.54 24.52
CA CYS A 408 2.52 5.41 25.41
C CYS A 408 2.66 5.72 26.90
N THR A 409 3.29 6.82 27.29
CA THR A 409 3.42 7.23 28.70
C THR A 409 2.06 7.70 29.25
N SER A 410 1.85 7.62 30.58
CA SER A 410 0.57 8.06 31.18
C SER A 410 0.28 9.53 30.88
N LYS A 411 -1.00 9.96 30.87
CA LYS A 411 -1.33 11.39 30.66
C LYS A 411 -0.76 12.27 31.78
N ASP A 412 -0.74 11.76 33.00
CA ASP A 412 -0.27 12.50 34.18
C ASP A 412 1.26 12.63 34.24
N GLU A 413 1.98 11.83 33.43
CA GLU A 413 3.45 11.75 33.41
C GLU A 413 4.07 12.43 32.16
N VAL A 414 3.24 12.87 31.21
CA VAL A 414 3.70 13.48 29.95
C VAL A 414 3.50 14.98 30.02
N GLU A 415 4.57 15.72 29.77
CA GLU A 415 4.50 17.17 29.55
C GLU A 415 3.58 17.48 28.36
N LYS A 416 2.71 18.48 28.47
CA LYS A 416 1.66 18.76 27.46
C LYS A 416 2.20 18.97 26.04
N ASP A 417 3.39 19.53 25.92
CA ASP A 417 4.10 19.77 24.66
C ASP A 417 4.67 18.49 24.02
N LYS A 418 4.80 17.41 24.81
CA LYS A 418 5.23 16.09 24.35
C LYS A 418 4.07 15.15 24.09
N GLU A 419 2.81 15.55 24.31
CA GLU A 419 1.66 14.66 24.10
C GLU A 419 1.53 14.25 22.63
N GLY A 420 1.44 12.94 22.38
CA GLY A 420 1.34 12.39 21.03
C GLY A 420 2.66 12.41 20.23
N VAL A 421 3.74 12.95 20.80
CA VAL A 421 5.04 13.02 20.13
C VAL A 421 5.74 11.65 20.17
N PRO A 422 6.24 11.14 19.03
CA PRO A 422 6.98 9.89 18.97
C PRO A 422 8.34 9.97 19.71
N PRO A 423 8.96 8.82 20.04
CA PRO A 423 10.29 8.79 20.65
C PRO A 423 11.39 9.20 19.66
N GLY A 424 12.59 9.50 20.16
CA GLY A 424 13.75 9.86 19.33
C GLY A 424 14.20 8.76 18.35
N HIS A 425 13.85 7.50 18.62
CA HIS A 425 14.07 6.38 17.70
C HIS A 425 12.92 6.19 16.67
N GLY A 426 11.90 7.05 16.69
CA GLY A 426 10.94 7.27 15.61
C GLY A 426 9.52 6.72 15.79
N TYR A 427 9.38 5.46 16.16
CA TYR A 427 8.07 4.81 16.37
C TYR A 427 7.91 4.35 17.81
N CYS A 428 6.73 4.53 18.39
CA CYS A 428 6.41 4.06 19.73
C CYS A 428 6.49 2.53 19.80
N LEU A 429 7.37 2.00 20.66
CA LEU A 429 7.60 0.54 20.77
C LEU A 429 6.32 -0.19 21.19
N ALA A 430 5.57 0.37 22.15
CA ALA A 430 4.36 -0.25 22.66
C ALA A 430 3.26 -0.37 21.58
N VAL A 431 3.08 0.69 20.78
CA VAL A 431 2.15 0.67 19.63
C VAL A 431 2.65 -0.28 18.55
N LEU A 432 3.96 -0.37 18.32
CA LEU A 432 4.53 -1.29 17.33
C LEU A 432 4.18 -2.74 17.66
N VAL A 433 4.26 -3.16 18.94
CA VAL A 433 3.84 -4.52 19.35
C VAL A 433 2.34 -4.74 19.12
N GLU A 434 1.49 -3.78 19.50
CA GLU A 434 0.04 -3.85 19.24
C GLU A 434 -0.30 -3.87 17.75
N THR A 435 0.51 -3.19 16.93
CA THR A 435 0.41 -3.19 15.47
C THR A 435 0.72 -4.57 14.92
N VAL A 436 1.80 -5.22 15.38
CA VAL A 436 2.16 -6.60 14.98
C VAL A 436 1.03 -7.58 15.34
N ILE A 437 0.50 -7.51 16.56
CA ILE A 437 -0.60 -8.38 17.00
C ILE A 437 -1.85 -8.14 16.14
N SER A 438 -2.21 -6.87 15.93
CA SER A 438 -3.40 -6.51 15.14
C SER A 438 -3.27 -6.87 13.67
N LEU A 439 -2.06 -6.78 13.12
CA LEU A 439 -1.76 -7.23 11.77
C LEU A 439 -1.92 -8.75 11.66
N GLY A 440 -1.43 -9.51 12.65
CA GLY A 440 -1.67 -10.96 12.75
C GLY A 440 -3.15 -11.32 12.76
N LEU A 441 -3.96 -10.63 13.56
CA LEU A 441 -5.41 -10.83 13.62
C LEU A 441 -6.12 -10.50 12.30
N ALA A 442 -5.64 -9.48 11.58
CA ALA A 442 -6.16 -9.13 10.27
C ALA A 442 -5.81 -10.22 9.23
N LEU A 443 -4.53 -10.62 9.18
CA LEU A 443 -3.99 -11.60 8.24
C LEU A 443 -4.51 -13.02 8.47
N ALA A 444 -4.90 -13.37 9.71
CA ALA A 444 -5.57 -14.63 10.06
C ALA A 444 -6.90 -14.87 9.32
N ARG A 445 -7.39 -13.87 8.57
CA ARG A 445 -8.64 -13.95 7.80
C ARG A 445 -8.42 -13.71 6.31
N MET A 446 -7.18 -13.60 5.85
CA MET A 446 -6.84 -13.17 4.50
C MET A 446 -6.17 -14.28 3.70
N ALA A 447 -6.65 -14.49 2.48
CA ALA A 447 -5.94 -15.16 1.40
C ALA A 447 -5.45 -14.11 0.40
N VAL A 448 -4.15 -13.84 0.39
CA VAL A 448 -3.56 -12.79 -0.46
C VAL A 448 -3.01 -13.42 -1.73
N SER A 449 -3.20 -12.75 -2.88
CA SER A 449 -2.59 -13.16 -4.14
C SER A 449 -1.08 -13.34 -4.00
N ALA A 450 -0.52 -14.35 -4.68
CA ALA A 450 0.91 -14.56 -4.71
C ALA A 450 1.63 -13.28 -5.20
N ARG A 451 2.75 -12.95 -4.55
CA ARG A 451 3.57 -11.76 -4.81
C ARG A 451 2.87 -10.41 -4.61
N LEU A 452 1.64 -10.37 -4.10
CA LEU A 452 1.04 -9.12 -3.65
C LEU A 452 1.59 -8.81 -2.25
N PHE A 453 2.50 -7.85 -2.20
CA PHE A 453 3.13 -7.40 -0.96
C PHE A 453 2.43 -6.14 -0.42
N PRO A 454 2.45 -5.92 0.91
CA PRO A 454 1.89 -4.71 1.50
C PRO A 454 2.69 -3.50 1.05
N THR A 455 2.04 -2.34 1.00
CA THR A 455 2.72 -1.07 0.73
C THR A 455 3.32 -0.51 2.01
N ARG A 456 4.45 0.22 1.89
CA ARG A 456 5.05 0.92 3.03
C ARG A 456 4.04 1.87 3.69
N SER A 457 3.35 2.67 2.87
CA SER A 457 2.31 3.60 3.29
C SER A 457 1.14 2.88 3.99
N GLY A 458 0.80 1.67 3.54
CA GLY A 458 -0.27 0.85 4.14
C GLY A 458 0.07 0.40 5.55
N ILE A 459 1.27 -0.16 5.76
CA ILE A 459 1.73 -0.55 7.09
C ILE A 459 1.90 0.65 8.01
N TYR A 460 2.44 1.76 7.50
CA TYR A 460 2.56 2.99 8.26
C TYR A 460 1.19 3.55 8.68
N SER A 461 0.22 3.60 7.76
CA SER A 461 -1.14 4.04 8.01
C SER A 461 -1.87 3.12 9.00
N PHE A 462 -1.60 1.81 8.93
CA PHE A 462 -2.10 0.84 9.91
C PHE A 462 -1.52 1.09 11.30
N TYR A 463 -0.22 1.33 11.41
CA TYR A 463 0.45 1.76 12.65
C TYR A 463 -0.14 3.09 13.19
N GLN A 464 -0.33 4.11 12.34
CA GLN A 464 -0.93 5.39 12.75
C GLN A 464 -2.35 5.21 13.30
N SER A 465 -3.13 4.30 12.70
CA SER A 465 -4.46 3.93 13.24
C SER A 465 -4.35 3.37 14.66
N GLN A 466 -3.32 2.58 14.95
CA GLN A 466 -3.07 2.07 16.28
C GLN A 466 -2.57 3.13 17.26
N VAL A 467 -1.76 4.09 16.80
CA VAL A 467 -1.42 5.28 17.60
C VAL A 467 -2.69 6.00 18.06
N SER A 468 -3.60 6.31 17.13
CA SER A 468 -4.86 7.00 17.45
C SER A 468 -5.73 6.22 18.43
N ARG A 469 -5.88 4.91 18.24
CA ARG A 469 -6.64 4.03 19.14
C ARG A 469 -6.01 3.96 20.53
N ARG A 470 -4.69 3.82 20.60
CA ARG A 470 -3.96 3.81 21.88
C ARG A 470 -4.12 5.13 22.61
N MET A 471 -3.99 6.26 21.90
CA MET A 471 -4.16 7.60 22.47
C MET A 471 -5.57 7.77 23.06
N ALA A 472 -6.61 7.32 22.34
CA ALA A 472 -7.98 7.31 22.85
C ALA A 472 -8.16 6.36 24.06
N ALA A 473 -7.39 5.28 24.13
CA ALA A 473 -7.43 4.27 25.18
C ALA A 473 -6.60 4.61 26.43
N ARG A 474 -5.87 5.74 26.46
CA ARG A 474 -5.02 6.13 27.60
C ARG A 474 -5.85 6.43 28.84
N GLY A 475 -5.48 5.82 29.97
CA GLY A 475 -6.14 6.01 31.26
C GLY A 475 -7.46 5.25 31.41
N LEU A 476 -7.89 4.52 30.39
CA LEU A 476 -9.10 3.70 30.48
C LEU A 476 -8.83 2.35 31.14
N HIS A 477 -9.88 1.77 31.73
CA HIS A 477 -9.85 0.40 32.23
C HIS A 477 -9.46 -0.59 31.13
N TRP A 478 -8.79 -1.67 31.50
CA TRP A 478 -8.24 -2.69 30.60
C TRP A 478 -9.23 -3.17 29.53
N THR A 479 -10.49 -3.41 29.89
CA THR A 479 -11.53 -3.87 28.96
C THR A 479 -11.81 -2.88 27.84
N MET A 480 -11.93 -1.59 28.18
CA MET A 480 -12.16 -0.53 27.21
C MET A 480 -10.91 -0.28 26.38
N HIS A 481 -9.73 -0.36 27.00
CA HIS A 481 -8.47 -0.29 26.30
C HIS A 481 -8.36 -1.37 25.22
N PHE A 482 -8.64 -2.62 25.58
CA PHE A 482 -8.63 -3.74 24.66
C PHE A 482 -9.64 -3.55 23.51
N LYS A 483 -10.88 -3.14 23.84
CA LYS A 483 -11.93 -2.87 22.84
C LYS A 483 -11.50 -1.81 21.83
N LEU A 484 -10.84 -0.74 22.27
CA LEU A 484 -10.39 0.33 21.39
C LEU A 484 -9.18 -0.08 20.53
N VAL A 485 -8.20 -0.76 21.11
CA VAL A 485 -6.96 -1.16 20.41
C VAL A 485 -7.22 -2.29 19.42
N TYR A 486 -7.94 -3.33 19.84
CA TYR A 486 -8.11 -4.56 19.06
C TYR A 486 -9.52 -4.77 18.50
N GLY A 487 -10.54 -4.02 18.94
CA GLY A 487 -11.93 -4.25 18.52
C GLY A 487 -12.13 -4.19 17.01
N ASN A 488 -11.42 -3.27 16.35
CA ASN A 488 -11.44 -3.08 14.89
C ASN A 488 -10.71 -4.15 14.07
N VAL A 489 -10.23 -5.22 14.71
CA VAL A 489 -9.70 -6.41 14.03
C VAL A 489 -10.25 -7.71 14.64
N TRP A 490 -10.44 -7.75 15.97
CA TRP A 490 -10.98 -8.90 16.66
C TRP A 490 -12.48 -9.09 16.38
N ASN A 491 -13.27 -8.03 16.58
CA ASN A 491 -14.72 -8.02 16.42
C ASN A 491 -15.17 -6.97 15.38
N ALA A 492 -14.33 -6.72 14.39
CA ALA A 492 -14.63 -5.75 13.35
C ALA A 492 -15.85 -6.19 12.52
N PRO A 493 -16.77 -5.27 12.19
CA PRO A 493 -17.75 -5.48 11.14
C PRO A 493 -17.08 -5.79 9.80
N ASP A 494 -17.81 -6.45 8.90
CA ASP A 494 -17.31 -6.89 7.60
C ASP A 494 -16.74 -5.74 6.76
N ALA A 495 -17.42 -4.58 6.74
CA ALA A 495 -16.92 -3.37 6.08
C ALA A 495 -15.55 -2.92 6.61
N VAL A 496 -15.34 -2.95 7.92
CA VAL A 496 -14.05 -2.59 8.55
C VAL A 496 -12.96 -3.61 8.22
N ARG A 497 -13.31 -4.90 8.12
CA ARG A 497 -12.35 -5.94 7.72
C ARG A 497 -11.88 -5.74 6.28
N LEU A 498 -12.80 -5.48 5.35
CA LEU A 498 -12.48 -5.17 3.96
C LEU A 498 -11.66 -3.88 3.84
N GLN A 499 -12.02 -2.84 4.61
CA GLN A 499 -11.29 -1.58 4.65
C GLN A 499 -9.85 -1.75 5.17
N ASN A 500 -9.64 -2.51 6.24
CA ASN A 500 -8.30 -2.83 6.74
C ASN A 500 -7.48 -3.62 5.70
N SER A 501 -8.15 -4.53 4.96
CA SER A 501 -7.50 -5.32 3.91
C SER A 501 -6.97 -4.41 2.81
N VAL A 502 -7.80 -3.55 2.22
CA VAL A 502 -7.34 -2.63 1.18
C VAL A 502 -6.31 -1.63 1.70
N GLN A 503 -6.42 -1.16 2.95
CA GLN A 503 -5.42 -0.26 3.53
C GLN A 503 -4.01 -0.84 3.51
N ILE A 504 -3.85 -2.10 3.89
CA ILE A 504 -2.55 -2.76 3.99
C ILE A 504 -1.87 -2.85 2.61
N PHE A 505 -2.64 -3.09 1.55
CA PHE A 505 -2.11 -3.40 0.21
C PHE A 505 -2.21 -2.27 -0.81
N ALA A 506 -3.11 -1.31 -0.62
CA ALA A 506 -3.26 -0.11 -1.45
C ALA A 506 -2.53 1.10 -0.86
N GLY A 507 -2.31 1.12 0.47
CA GLY A 507 -1.65 2.25 1.14
C GLY A 507 -2.58 3.35 1.65
N SER A 508 -3.88 3.25 1.36
CA SER A 508 -4.91 4.22 1.74
C SER A 508 -6.26 3.56 1.99
N ARG A 509 -7.23 4.33 2.47
CA ARG A 509 -8.60 3.86 2.71
C ARG A 509 -9.58 4.71 1.89
N PRO A 510 -10.74 4.16 1.51
CA PRO A 510 -11.84 4.94 0.98
C PRO A 510 -12.27 6.04 1.96
N GLU A 511 -12.52 7.25 1.46
CA GLU A 511 -12.93 8.41 2.27
C GLU A 511 -14.44 8.42 2.61
N LYS A 512 -15.27 7.73 1.80
CA LYS A 512 -16.72 7.68 2.02
C LYS A 512 -17.08 6.59 3.02
N ASP A 513 -18.15 6.80 3.77
CA ASP A 513 -18.75 5.78 4.61
C ASP A 513 -19.08 4.52 3.79
N LEU A 514 -18.84 3.37 4.42
CA LEU A 514 -19.02 2.06 3.82
C LEU A 514 -20.31 1.44 4.38
N PRO A 515 -21.20 0.94 3.51
CA PRO A 515 -22.40 0.24 3.94
C PRO A 515 -22.06 -0.95 4.84
N GLU A 516 -22.93 -1.27 5.80
CA GLU A 516 -22.70 -2.39 6.74
C GLU A 516 -22.71 -3.75 6.03
N ASN A 517 -23.51 -3.89 4.98
CA ASN A 517 -23.68 -5.12 4.18
C ASN A 517 -22.66 -5.25 3.02
N LEU A 518 -21.53 -4.55 3.11
CA LEU A 518 -20.44 -4.61 2.13
C LEU A 518 -19.84 -6.03 2.05
N VAL A 519 -19.71 -6.57 0.84
CA VAL A 519 -19.12 -7.90 0.58
C VAL A 519 -17.88 -7.90 -0.31
N ALA A 520 -17.65 -6.81 -1.04
CA ALA A 520 -16.42 -6.57 -1.77
C ALA A 520 -16.08 -5.08 -1.83
N LEU A 521 -14.79 -4.77 -1.82
CA LEU A 521 -14.25 -3.41 -1.87
C LEU A 521 -13.03 -3.39 -2.78
N SER A 522 -13.01 -2.48 -3.74
CA SER A 522 -11.89 -2.13 -4.59
C SER A 522 -11.45 -0.70 -4.27
N HIS A 523 -10.15 -0.50 -4.09
CA HIS A 523 -9.57 0.80 -3.76
C HIS A 523 -8.12 0.88 -4.24
N GLU A 524 -7.80 1.90 -5.04
CA GLU A 524 -6.47 2.18 -5.61
C GLU A 524 -5.75 0.92 -6.15
N GLY A 525 -6.45 0.13 -6.97
CA GLY A 525 -5.89 -1.06 -7.62
C GLY A 525 -5.77 -2.32 -6.75
N CYS A 526 -6.37 -2.32 -5.56
CA CYS A 526 -6.48 -3.49 -4.70
C CYS A 526 -7.95 -3.84 -4.44
N CYS A 527 -8.32 -5.10 -4.64
CA CYS A 527 -9.64 -5.62 -4.37
C CYS A 527 -9.61 -6.62 -3.21
N ALA A 528 -10.43 -6.37 -2.19
CA ALA A 528 -10.70 -7.27 -1.09
C ALA A 528 -12.17 -7.72 -1.14
N TYR A 529 -12.44 -9.02 -1.04
CA TYR A 529 -13.80 -9.55 -1.09
C TYR A 529 -13.93 -10.85 -0.29
N PHE A 530 -15.14 -11.20 0.11
CA PHE A 530 -15.37 -12.48 0.79
C PHE A 530 -15.35 -13.66 -0.17
N MET A 531 -14.61 -14.71 0.19
CA MET A 531 -14.40 -15.88 -0.65
C MET A 531 -15.67 -16.70 -0.91
N ASP A 532 -16.72 -16.50 -0.13
CA ASP A 532 -18.04 -17.12 -0.34
C ASP A 532 -18.76 -16.57 -1.59
N LEU A 533 -18.30 -15.45 -2.16
CA LEU A 533 -18.73 -14.99 -3.48
C LEU A 533 -18.18 -15.87 -4.62
N GLU A 534 -17.23 -16.78 -4.34
CA GLU A 534 -16.74 -17.77 -5.29
C GLU A 534 -17.57 -19.06 -5.22
N LYS A 535 -18.09 -19.56 -6.37
CA LYS A 535 -18.93 -20.78 -6.46
C LYS A 535 -18.34 -22.04 -5.81
N ARG A 536 -17.04 -22.10 -5.55
CA ARG A 536 -16.35 -23.30 -5.04
C ARG A 536 -16.52 -23.51 -3.53
N MET A 537 -16.99 -22.53 -2.76
CA MET A 537 -17.28 -22.73 -1.34
C MET A 537 -18.75 -23.11 -1.14
N LYS A 538 -19.03 -24.41 -1.01
CA LYS A 538 -20.33 -24.86 -0.49
C LYS A 538 -20.43 -24.40 0.97
N SER A 539 -21.39 -23.51 1.26
CA SER A 539 -21.88 -23.29 2.63
C SER A 539 -22.35 -24.64 3.19
N SER A 540 -21.57 -25.24 4.08
CA SER A 540 -21.89 -26.55 4.66
C SER A 540 -21.92 -26.56 6.18
N SER A 541 -22.23 -25.43 6.83
CA SER A 541 -22.50 -25.47 8.28
C SER A 541 -23.48 -24.40 8.74
N ASP A 542 -24.48 -24.82 9.53
CA ASP A 542 -25.39 -23.98 10.32
C ASP A 542 -24.71 -23.17 11.44
N ARG A 543 -23.37 -23.18 11.52
CA ARG A 543 -22.60 -22.34 12.46
C ARG A 543 -22.13 -21.08 11.75
N SER A 544 -22.24 -19.93 12.42
CA SER A 544 -21.67 -18.66 11.96
C SER A 544 -20.14 -18.75 11.86
N GLN A 545 -19.65 -19.16 10.69
CA GLN A 545 -18.22 -19.17 10.40
C GLN A 545 -17.73 -17.76 10.08
N VAL A 546 -16.51 -17.43 10.52
CA VAL A 546 -15.84 -16.20 10.09
C VAL A 546 -15.58 -16.28 8.59
N ARG A 547 -16.06 -15.29 7.84
CA ARG A 547 -15.86 -15.21 6.39
C ARG A 547 -14.40 -14.89 6.08
N LEU A 548 -13.78 -15.71 5.23
CA LEU A 548 -12.43 -15.46 4.72
C LEU A 548 -12.45 -14.41 3.62
N ILE A 549 -11.45 -13.53 3.64
CA ILE A 549 -11.28 -12.44 2.67
C ILE A 549 -10.19 -12.84 1.69
N ARG A 550 -10.43 -12.71 0.40
CA ARG A 550 -9.36 -12.71 -0.59
C ARG A 550 -8.93 -11.29 -0.92
N VAL A 551 -7.62 -11.08 -1.02
CA VAL A 551 -7.03 -9.82 -1.49
C VAL A 551 -6.26 -10.04 -2.78
N VAL A 552 -6.61 -9.30 -3.84
CA VAL A 552 -6.02 -9.41 -5.18
C VAL A 552 -5.80 -8.02 -5.77
N PRO A 553 -4.81 -7.83 -6.66
CA PRO A 553 -4.71 -6.60 -7.43
C PRO A 553 -5.81 -6.52 -8.51
N GLY A 554 -6.24 -5.30 -8.83
CA GLY A 554 -7.34 -5.01 -9.75
C GLY A 554 -8.62 -4.59 -9.01
N GLY A 555 -9.79 -4.85 -9.61
CA GLY A 555 -11.08 -4.35 -9.12
C GLY A 555 -12.21 -5.38 -9.15
N ILE A 556 -13.43 -4.90 -8.93
CA ILE A 556 -14.66 -5.69 -9.05
C ILE A 556 -15.20 -5.49 -10.46
N ASN A 557 -15.44 -6.56 -11.20
CA ASN A 557 -15.81 -6.46 -12.62
C ASN A 557 -17.09 -7.24 -12.88
N VAL A 558 -18.02 -6.64 -13.62
CA VAL A 558 -19.18 -7.33 -14.20
C VAL A 558 -19.22 -7.05 -15.69
N GLY A 559 -18.96 -8.07 -16.49
CA GLY A 559 -18.78 -7.87 -17.93
C GLY A 559 -17.62 -6.91 -18.21
N GLU A 560 -17.90 -5.82 -18.92
CA GLU A 560 -16.93 -4.75 -19.25
C GLU A 560 -16.88 -3.64 -18.17
N LYS A 561 -17.81 -3.63 -17.20
CA LYS A 561 -17.91 -2.59 -16.15
C LYS A 561 -17.02 -2.90 -14.96
N VAL A 562 -16.40 -1.85 -14.41
CA VAL A 562 -15.61 -1.88 -13.18
C VAL A 562 -16.33 -1.12 -12.06
N PHE A 563 -16.30 -1.69 -10.86
CA PHE A 563 -16.95 -1.17 -9.66
C PHE A 563 -15.95 -1.08 -8.50
N ASP A 564 -16.19 -0.12 -7.62
CA ASP A 564 -15.45 0.11 -6.38
C ASP A 564 -16.01 -0.73 -5.24
N ARG A 565 -17.31 -1.06 -5.26
CA ARG A 565 -17.99 -1.68 -4.12
C ARG A 565 -19.05 -2.69 -4.57
N ALA A 566 -19.24 -3.72 -3.77
CA ALA A 566 -20.40 -4.60 -3.87
C ALA A 566 -21.00 -4.84 -2.49
N CYS A 567 -22.33 -4.75 -2.38
CA CYS A 567 -23.10 -5.04 -1.17
C CYS A 567 -24.06 -6.21 -1.41
N MET A 568 -24.32 -7.01 -0.38
CA MET A 568 -25.32 -8.09 -0.41
C MET A 568 -26.66 -7.55 0.06
N GLY A 569 -27.69 -7.66 -0.78
CA GLY A 569 -29.01 -7.10 -0.48
C GLY A 569 -29.05 -5.57 -0.55
N ASN A 570 -30.22 -4.99 -0.26
CA ASN A 570 -30.47 -3.55 -0.41
C ASN A 570 -29.49 -2.69 0.41
N VAL A 571 -29.03 -1.60 -0.19
CA VAL A 571 -28.19 -0.60 0.49
C VAL A 571 -29.08 0.44 1.16
N ALA A 572 -28.98 0.55 2.49
CA ALA A 572 -29.66 1.60 3.24
C ALA A 572 -29.10 2.97 2.84
N GLU A 573 -29.97 3.99 2.73
CA GLU A 573 -29.58 5.37 2.45
C GLU A 573 -28.86 5.58 1.09
N ALA A 574 -29.15 4.73 0.10
CA ALA A 574 -28.65 4.93 -1.26
C ALA A 574 -29.10 6.30 -1.81
N ASP A 575 -28.15 7.07 -2.33
CA ASP A 575 -28.41 8.33 -2.99
C ASP A 575 -29.29 8.09 -4.24
N PRO A 576 -30.50 8.68 -4.31
CA PRO A 576 -31.38 8.51 -5.46
C PRO A 576 -30.77 8.99 -6.78
N ASP A 577 -29.88 9.98 -6.72
CA ASP A 577 -29.23 10.58 -7.88
C ASP A 577 -27.95 9.84 -8.30
N ASP A 578 -27.50 8.87 -7.49
CA ASP A 578 -26.33 8.03 -7.75
C ASP A 578 -26.67 6.55 -7.46
N PRO A 579 -27.50 5.91 -8.30
CA PRO A 579 -28.07 4.59 -8.03
C PRO A 579 -27.01 3.48 -8.02
N TRP A 580 -27.30 2.43 -7.26
CA TRP A 580 -26.55 1.17 -7.27
C TRP A 580 -27.10 0.25 -8.37
N GLU A 581 -26.24 -0.46 -9.08
CA GLU A 581 -26.65 -1.45 -10.07
C GLU A 581 -26.89 -2.80 -9.39
N ASP A 582 -28.11 -3.35 -9.48
CA ASP A 582 -28.43 -4.66 -8.90
C ASP A 582 -28.29 -5.79 -9.91
N ILE A 583 -27.69 -6.90 -9.47
CA ILE A 583 -27.51 -8.10 -10.28
C ILE A 583 -27.78 -9.34 -9.44
N THR A 584 -28.62 -10.22 -9.95
CA THR A 584 -28.98 -11.48 -9.29
C THR A 584 -28.10 -12.62 -9.78
N TYR A 585 -27.49 -13.36 -8.84
CA TYR A 585 -26.70 -14.54 -9.13
C TYR A 585 -27.36 -15.78 -8.51
N GLU A 586 -27.61 -16.83 -9.31
CA GLU A 586 -28.35 -18.03 -8.88
C GLU A 586 -27.78 -18.74 -7.62
N HIS A 587 -26.49 -18.58 -7.34
CA HIS A 587 -25.81 -19.25 -6.25
C HIS A 587 -25.68 -18.39 -4.98
N LEU A 588 -26.09 -17.12 -5.03
CA LEU A 588 -26.05 -16.21 -3.89
C LEU A 588 -27.44 -16.11 -3.25
N PRO A 589 -27.52 -15.90 -1.92
CA PRO A 589 -28.79 -15.85 -1.20
C PRO A 589 -29.62 -14.59 -1.52
N GLU A 590 -28.95 -13.50 -1.92
CA GLU A 590 -29.54 -12.20 -2.19
C GLU A 590 -28.86 -11.57 -3.43
N PRO A 591 -29.51 -10.60 -4.10
CA PRO A 591 -28.87 -9.85 -5.18
C PRO A 591 -27.68 -9.04 -4.67
N LEU A 592 -26.71 -8.82 -5.56
CA LEU A 592 -25.59 -7.93 -5.29
C LEU A 592 -25.86 -6.55 -5.87
N PHE A 593 -25.58 -5.52 -5.10
CA PHE A 593 -25.64 -4.12 -5.50
C PHE A 593 -24.23 -3.58 -5.70
N PHE A 594 -23.94 -3.00 -6.86
CA PHE A 594 -22.61 -2.52 -7.25
C PHE A 594 -22.53 -0.99 -7.39
N LYS A 595 -21.36 -0.42 -7.08
CA LYS A 595 -21.08 1.02 -7.18
C LYS A 595 -19.72 1.32 -7.81
#